data_AF-A0A5D2BP98-F1
#
_entry.id   AF-A0A5D2BP98-F1
#
_cell.length_a   1.000
_cell.length_b   1.000
_cell.length_c   1.000
_cell.angle_alpha   90.00
_cell.angle_beta   90.00
_cell.angle_gamma   90.00
#
_symmetry.space_group_name_H-M   'P 1'
#
loop_
_entity.id
_entity.type
_entity.pdbx_description
1 polymer ?
#
loop_
_entity_poly.entity_id
_entity_poly.type
_entity_poly.pdbx_seq_one_letter_code
_entity_poly.pdbx_strand_id
1 'polypeptide(L)'
;MAAMTRVPWGTLESVGDQSGYVNGINMILSSSIPVLGSLLSPIYFQFFLDKLASSVGPRFYMNIFKCKQISETGAQQMLLDTQAVKTILLEIPSLGRQTSGAAGYSKFVSREMSKAEALLKVILSPVDSVADTYRALLPEGTPMEFQRILELKGLKKSDQQSILDDFNKGSPAISQPSSAAPVGQSMAPAPPASTVPAISNPASAGFIASREDVLTRAAALGRGAATTGFKRFLALTEAAKDRKDGPFRKLFNA
;
A
#
# COMPACT_ATOMS: atom_id res chain seq x y z
N MET A 1 -14.06 9.92 3.16
CA MET A 1 -12.88 9.89 2.25
C MET A 1 -12.50 11.24 1.69
N ALA A 2 -13.41 12.14 1.29
CA ALA A 2 -13.03 13.49 0.80
C ALA A 2 -12.20 14.32 1.82
N ALA A 3 -12.36 14.07 3.12
CA ALA A 3 -11.52 14.68 4.15
C ALA A 3 -10.03 14.27 4.03
N MET A 4 -9.73 13.04 3.60
CA MET A 4 -8.36 12.55 3.39
C MET A 4 -7.62 13.39 2.35
N THR A 5 -8.28 13.78 1.25
CA THR A 5 -7.65 14.56 0.17
C THR A 5 -7.43 16.03 0.55
N ARG A 6 -7.97 16.48 1.69
CA ARG A 6 -7.81 17.85 2.22
C ARG A 6 -6.70 17.95 3.25
N VAL A 7 -6.17 16.83 3.73
CA VAL A 7 -5.01 16.82 4.63
C VAL A 7 -3.79 17.35 3.85
N PRO A 8 -2.98 18.26 4.42
CA PRO A 8 -1.84 18.87 3.74
C PRO A 8 -0.63 17.92 3.70
N TRP A 9 -0.75 16.79 2.99
CA TRP A 9 0.26 15.73 2.94
C TRP A 9 1.63 16.18 2.43
N GLY A 10 1.69 17.23 1.62
CA GLY A 10 2.95 17.77 1.08
C GLY A 10 3.74 18.63 2.07
N THR A 11 3.11 19.15 3.12
CA THR A 11 3.72 20.12 4.06
C THR A 11 3.64 19.66 5.51
N LEU A 12 3.34 18.38 5.75
CA LEU A 12 3.23 17.81 7.09
C LEU A 12 4.62 17.67 7.71
N GLU A 13 4.84 18.31 8.86
CA GLU A 13 6.18 18.44 9.47
C GLU A 13 6.60 17.21 10.28
N SER A 14 5.64 16.56 10.96
CA SER A 14 5.92 15.42 11.83
C SER A 14 4.82 14.37 11.77
N VAL A 15 5.21 13.10 11.90
CA VAL A 15 4.28 11.99 12.12
C VAL A 15 3.74 12.06 13.55
N GLY A 16 2.43 11.84 13.71
CA GLY A 16 1.73 11.87 14.99
C GLY A 16 0.69 10.75 15.11
N ASP A 17 -0.38 11.04 15.85
CA ASP A 17 -1.53 10.13 15.98
C ASP A 17 -2.32 10.01 14.67
N GLN A 18 -3.33 9.14 14.66
CA GLN A 18 -4.19 8.93 13.48
C GLN A 18 -4.87 10.23 13.04
N SER A 19 -4.93 10.43 11.72
CA SER A 19 -5.58 11.62 11.15
C SER A 19 -7.08 11.68 11.48
N GLY A 20 -7.62 12.90 11.55
CA GLY A 20 -9.03 13.13 11.88
C GLY A 20 -10.03 12.39 10.99
N TYR A 21 -9.69 12.15 9.71
CA TYR A 21 -10.57 11.38 8.83
C TYR A 21 -10.66 9.90 9.22
N VAL A 22 -9.60 9.32 9.78
CA VAL A 22 -9.58 7.95 10.30
C VAL A 22 -10.47 7.86 11.53
N ASN A 23 -10.35 8.82 12.44
CA ASN A 23 -11.22 8.92 13.62
C ASN A 23 -12.70 9.03 13.22
N GLY A 24 -13.01 9.83 12.20
CA GLY A 24 -14.37 9.92 11.65
C GLY A 24 -14.89 8.60 11.07
N ILE A 25 -14.05 7.86 10.33
CA ILE A 25 -14.40 6.53 9.82
C ILE A 25 -14.70 5.58 10.99
N ASN A 26 -13.81 5.54 11.99
CA ASN A 26 -13.98 4.69 13.17
C ASN A 26 -15.29 5.03 13.90
N MET A 27 -15.53 6.30 14.18
CA MET A 27 -16.74 6.76 14.87
C MET A 27 -18.03 6.30 14.16
N ILE A 28 -18.12 6.51 12.84
CA ILE A 28 -19.29 6.12 12.05
C ILE A 28 -19.50 4.61 12.08
N LEU A 29 -18.43 3.83 11.93
CA LEU A 29 -18.51 2.37 11.87
C LEU A 29 -18.82 1.79 13.26
N SER A 30 -18.14 2.24 14.31
CA SER A 30 -18.39 1.79 15.68
C SER A 30 -19.81 2.09 16.15
N SER A 31 -20.45 3.17 15.69
CA SER A 31 -21.84 3.47 16.03
C SER A 31 -22.84 2.68 15.18
N SER A 32 -22.56 2.49 13.88
CA SER A 32 -23.54 1.98 12.93
C SER A 32 -23.52 0.45 12.81
N ILE A 33 -22.34 -0.17 12.87
CA ILE A 33 -22.18 -1.61 12.64
C ILE A 33 -22.92 -2.46 13.69
N PRO A 34 -22.89 -2.17 15.00
CA PRO A 34 -23.65 -2.95 15.98
C PRO A 34 -25.17 -2.92 15.72
N VAL A 35 -25.69 -1.77 15.28
CA VAL A 35 -27.10 -1.60 14.91
C VAL A 35 -27.41 -2.47 13.69
N LEU A 36 -26.62 -2.39 12.63
CA LEU A 36 -26.79 -3.22 11.43
C LEU A 36 -26.68 -4.72 11.74
N GLY A 37 -25.74 -5.12 12.60
CA GLY A 37 -25.58 -6.51 13.04
C GLY A 37 -26.78 -7.04 13.85
N SER A 38 -27.53 -6.17 14.53
CA SER A 38 -28.77 -6.56 15.22
C SER A 38 -30.00 -6.59 14.30
N LEU A 39 -30.01 -5.77 13.23
CA LEU A 39 -31.15 -5.63 12.32
C LEU A 39 -31.12 -6.64 11.16
N LEU A 40 -29.94 -7.00 10.68
CA LEU A 40 -29.77 -7.84 9.50
C LEU A 40 -29.59 -9.31 9.89
N SER A 41 -30.22 -10.21 9.13
CA SER A 41 -29.92 -11.64 9.23
C SER A 41 -28.47 -11.92 8.76
N PRO A 42 -27.88 -13.07 9.14
CA PRO A 42 -26.55 -13.49 8.70
C PRO A 42 -26.29 -13.36 7.20
N ILE A 43 -27.28 -13.72 6.38
CA ILE A 43 -27.17 -13.68 4.93
C ILE A 43 -27.10 -12.22 4.43
N TYR A 44 -27.95 -11.34 4.97
CA TYR A 44 -27.98 -9.94 4.58
C TYR A 44 -26.78 -9.15 5.14
N PHE A 45 -26.31 -9.50 6.34
CA PHE A 45 -25.10 -8.89 6.89
C PHE A 45 -23.86 -9.29 6.07
N GLN A 46 -23.75 -10.55 5.65
CA GLN A 46 -22.67 -10.98 4.75
C GLN A 46 -22.72 -10.23 3.41
N PHE A 47 -23.91 -10.08 2.81
CA PHE A 47 -24.06 -9.27 1.60
C PHE A 47 -23.64 -7.81 1.82
N PHE A 48 -24.01 -7.22 2.97
CA PHE A 48 -23.55 -5.88 3.36
C PHE A 48 -22.02 -5.82 3.47
N LEU A 49 -21.38 -6.79 4.12
CA LEU A 49 -19.91 -6.87 4.22
C LEU A 49 -19.26 -6.89 2.83
N ASP A 50 -19.77 -7.71 1.92
CA ASP A 50 -19.24 -7.84 0.56
C ASP A 50 -19.34 -6.51 -0.21
N LYS A 51 -20.48 -5.80 -0.08
CA LYS A 51 -20.67 -4.47 -0.69
C LYS A 51 -19.80 -3.40 -0.04
N LEU A 52 -19.64 -3.46 1.28
CA LEU A 52 -18.78 -2.54 2.02
C LEU A 52 -17.32 -2.70 1.60
N ALA A 53 -16.81 -3.93 1.56
CA ALA A 53 -15.44 -4.23 1.12
C ALA A 53 -15.19 -3.80 -0.33
N SER A 54 -16.13 -4.12 -1.22
CA SER A 54 -16.06 -3.76 -2.65
C SER A 54 -16.13 -2.24 -2.88
N SER A 55 -16.60 -1.47 -1.89
CA SER A 55 -16.64 -0.01 -1.97
C SER A 55 -15.44 0.66 -1.29
N VAL A 56 -15.18 0.35 -0.02
CA VAL A 56 -14.28 1.16 0.82
C VAL A 56 -12.82 0.99 0.41
N GLY A 57 -12.34 -0.24 0.24
CA GLY A 57 -10.94 -0.53 -0.11
C GLY A 57 -10.52 0.13 -1.44
N PRO A 58 -11.22 -0.17 -2.55
CA PRO A 58 -10.92 0.45 -3.85
C PRO A 58 -11.04 1.98 -3.82
N ARG A 59 -12.04 2.53 -3.13
CA ARG A 59 -12.16 3.99 -2.99
C ARG A 59 -11.04 4.59 -2.16
N PHE A 60 -10.54 3.92 -1.12
CA PHE A 60 -9.39 4.40 -0.34
C PHE A 60 -8.16 4.54 -1.23
N TYR A 61 -7.81 3.48 -1.94
CA TYR A 61 -6.70 3.46 -2.91
C TYR A 61 -6.83 4.59 -3.94
N MET A 62 -8.01 4.74 -4.55
CA MET A 62 -8.29 5.82 -5.51
C MET A 62 -8.22 7.23 -4.92
N ASN A 63 -8.47 7.43 -3.63
CA ASN A 63 -8.34 8.76 -3.01
C ASN A 63 -6.88 9.16 -2.77
N ILE A 64 -5.94 8.22 -2.68
CA ILE A 64 -4.50 8.55 -2.61
C ILE A 64 -4.09 9.31 -3.89
N PHE A 65 -4.50 8.82 -5.06
CA PHE A 65 -4.27 9.48 -6.35
C PHE A 65 -4.95 10.84 -6.52
N LYS A 66 -5.90 11.18 -5.64
CA LYS A 66 -6.54 12.50 -5.63
C LYS A 66 -5.81 13.51 -4.75
N CYS A 67 -4.82 13.07 -3.98
CA CYS A 67 -3.94 13.99 -3.26
C CYS A 67 -3.07 14.75 -4.26
N LYS A 68 -2.69 15.98 -3.92
CA LYS A 68 -1.89 16.83 -4.82
C LYS A 68 -0.42 16.44 -4.81
N GLN A 69 0.13 16.34 -3.61
CA GLN A 69 1.52 15.98 -3.33
C GLN A 69 1.56 15.35 -1.95
N ILE A 70 2.43 14.36 -1.75
CA ILE A 70 2.64 13.61 -0.53
C ILE A 70 4.14 13.64 -0.25
N SER A 71 4.55 14.35 0.81
CA SER A 71 5.94 14.37 1.26
C SER A 71 6.33 13.03 1.87
N GLU A 72 7.62 12.84 2.18
CA GLU A 72 8.07 11.66 2.91
C GLU A 72 7.32 11.50 4.26
N THR A 73 7.31 12.56 5.08
CA THR A 73 6.57 12.57 6.35
C THR A 73 5.08 12.34 6.15
N GLY A 74 4.48 12.96 5.12
CA GLY A 74 3.07 12.75 4.78
C GLY A 74 2.76 11.32 4.39
N ALA A 75 3.65 10.67 3.63
CA ALA A 75 3.50 9.26 3.25
C ALA A 75 3.66 8.33 4.45
N GLN A 76 4.58 8.62 5.38
CA GLN A 76 4.72 7.90 6.64
C GLN A 76 3.43 7.98 7.47
N GLN A 77 2.87 9.18 7.65
CA GLN A 77 1.60 9.37 8.36
C GLN A 77 0.44 8.66 7.65
N MET A 78 0.33 8.79 6.32
CA MET A 78 -0.74 8.13 5.56
C MET A 78 -0.63 6.60 5.61
N LEU A 79 0.59 6.05 5.75
CA LEU A 79 0.79 4.61 5.95
C LEU A 79 0.23 4.16 7.31
N LEU A 80 0.41 4.95 8.38
CA LEU A 80 -0.22 4.70 9.68
C LEU A 80 -1.74 4.72 9.58
N ASP A 81 -2.28 5.74 8.91
CA ASP A 81 -3.71 5.87 8.72
C ASP A 81 -4.28 4.71 7.89
N THR A 82 -3.52 4.22 6.90
CA THR A 82 -3.88 3.04 6.09
C THR A 82 -3.96 1.78 6.96
N GLN A 83 -2.99 1.56 7.85
CA GLN A 83 -3.04 0.45 8.81
C GLN A 83 -4.23 0.58 9.76
N ALA A 84 -4.47 1.78 10.30
CA ALA A 84 -5.58 2.03 11.20
C ALA A 84 -6.93 1.74 10.53
N VAL A 85 -7.15 2.24 9.31
CA VAL A 85 -8.37 1.96 8.53
C VAL A 85 -8.50 0.46 8.22
N LYS A 86 -7.41 -0.22 7.86
CA LYS A 86 -7.41 -1.67 7.62
C LYS A 86 -7.87 -2.42 8.87
N THR A 87 -7.34 -2.08 10.05
CA THR A 87 -7.76 -2.71 11.30
C THR A 87 -9.23 -2.44 11.60
N ILE A 88 -9.67 -1.19 11.51
CA ILE A 88 -11.09 -0.83 11.73
C ILE A 88 -12.01 -1.67 10.83
N LEU A 89 -11.66 -1.82 9.55
CA LEU A 89 -12.43 -2.64 8.61
C LEU A 89 -12.42 -4.13 9.01
N LEU A 90 -11.28 -4.68 9.42
CA LEU A 90 -11.20 -6.09 9.84
C LEU A 90 -12.00 -6.40 11.11
N GLU A 91 -12.24 -5.41 11.97
CA GLU A 91 -13.07 -5.55 13.18
C GLU A 91 -14.59 -5.50 12.91
N ILE A 92 -15.03 -5.15 11.70
CA ILE A 92 -16.47 -4.97 11.39
C ILE A 92 -17.32 -6.22 11.67
N PRO A 93 -16.94 -7.43 11.25
CA PRO A 93 -17.72 -8.63 11.55
C PRO A 93 -17.89 -8.86 13.06
N SER A 94 -16.84 -8.58 13.83
CA SER A 94 -16.84 -8.67 15.30
C SER A 94 -17.76 -7.62 15.93
N LEU A 95 -17.70 -6.37 15.46
CA LEU A 95 -18.59 -5.28 15.91
C LEU A 95 -20.06 -5.61 15.63
N GLY A 96 -20.35 -6.26 14.51
CA GLY A 96 -21.70 -6.71 14.14
C GLY A 96 -22.14 -7.97 14.87
N ARG A 97 -21.26 -8.63 15.64
CA ARG A 97 -21.47 -9.94 16.27
C ARG A 97 -21.86 -11.05 15.26
N GLN A 98 -21.41 -10.92 14.02
CA GLN A 98 -21.70 -11.85 12.93
C GLN A 98 -20.41 -12.19 12.18
N THR A 99 -19.63 -13.13 12.74
CA THR A 99 -18.30 -13.50 12.23
C THR A 99 -18.33 -14.71 11.30
N SER A 100 -19.40 -15.51 11.33
CA SER A 100 -19.59 -16.67 10.47
C SER A 100 -19.59 -16.27 8.99
N GLY A 101 -18.65 -16.79 8.21
CA GLY A 101 -18.54 -16.48 6.77
C GLY A 101 -17.69 -15.25 6.43
N ALA A 102 -17.22 -14.49 7.42
CA ALA A 102 -16.48 -13.25 7.19
C ALA A 102 -15.05 -13.42 6.64
N ALA A 103 -14.55 -14.66 6.48
CA ALA A 103 -13.20 -14.92 5.97
C ALA A 103 -12.98 -14.34 4.56
N GLY A 104 -13.99 -14.39 3.69
CA GLY A 104 -13.94 -13.78 2.35
C GLY A 104 -13.80 -12.26 2.41
N TYR A 105 -14.60 -11.62 3.28
CA TYR A 105 -14.54 -10.20 3.56
C TYR A 105 -13.14 -9.78 4.04
N SER A 106 -12.60 -10.44 5.07
CA SER A 106 -11.29 -10.09 5.64
C SER A 106 -10.15 -10.27 4.63
N LYS A 107 -10.20 -11.31 3.79
CA LYS A 107 -9.23 -11.51 2.71
C LYS A 107 -9.31 -10.39 1.66
N PHE A 108 -10.53 -10.00 1.26
CA PHE A 108 -10.73 -8.92 0.30
C PHE A 108 -10.22 -7.58 0.84
N VAL A 109 -10.63 -7.20 2.05
CA VAL A 109 -10.16 -5.98 2.72
C VAL A 109 -8.63 -5.97 2.83
N SER A 110 -8.03 -7.07 3.28
CA SER A 110 -6.59 -7.16 3.41
C SER A 110 -5.88 -6.95 2.07
N ARG A 111 -6.38 -7.56 0.99
CA ARG A 111 -5.82 -7.39 -0.35
C ARG A 111 -5.91 -5.96 -0.84
N GLU A 112 -7.09 -5.33 -0.75
CA GLU A 112 -7.28 -3.97 -1.25
C GLU A 112 -6.50 -2.94 -0.43
N MET A 113 -6.45 -3.09 0.90
CA MET A 113 -5.66 -2.20 1.75
C MET A 113 -4.15 -2.38 1.52
N SER A 114 -3.68 -3.61 1.25
CA SER A 114 -2.27 -3.86 0.91
C SER A 114 -1.83 -3.15 -0.39
N LYS A 115 -2.74 -2.92 -1.36
CA LYS A 115 -2.43 -2.12 -2.55
C LYS A 115 -2.14 -0.65 -2.20
N ALA A 116 -2.93 -0.08 -1.28
CA ALA A 116 -2.69 1.27 -0.77
C ALA A 116 -1.36 1.36 0.00
N GLU A 117 -1.04 0.35 0.82
CA GLU A 117 0.26 0.27 1.50
C GLU A 117 1.43 0.18 0.50
N ALA A 118 1.29 -0.66 -0.54
CA ALA A 118 2.29 -0.82 -1.59
C ALA A 118 2.55 0.51 -2.31
N LEU A 119 1.50 1.21 -2.73
CA LEU A 119 1.60 2.53 -3.36
C LEU A 119 2.34 3.52 -2.46
N LEU A 120 1.99 3.61 -1.18
CA LEU A 120 2.65 4.52 -0.23
C LEU A 120 4.12 4.17 -0.01
N LYS A 121 4.47 2.87 -0.02
CA LYS A 121 5.87 2.41 0.04
C LYS A 121 6.65 2.79 -1.21
N VAL A 122 6.04 2.79 -2.39
CA VAL A 122 6.66 3.33 -3.61
C VAL A 122 6.88 4.84 -3.48
N ILE A 123 5.93 5.60 -2.93
CA ILE A 123 6.13 7.04 -2.68
C ILE A 123 7.29 7.28 -1.70
N LEU A 124 7.46 6.41 -0.70
CA LEU A 124 8.54 6.49 0.29
C LEU A 124 9.91 6.04 -0.24
N SER A 125 9.98 5.31 -1.36
CA SER A 125 11.27 4.79 -1.81
C SER A 125 12.18 5.90 -2.35
N PRO A 126 13.51 5.74 -2.27
CA PRO A 126 14.46 6.68 -2.86
C PRO A 126 14.21 6.87 -4.36
N VAL A 127 14.44 8.07 -4.86
CA VAL A 127 14.21 8.44 -6.28
C VAL A 127 14.94 7.48 -7.22
N ASP A 128 16.18 7.12 -6.90
CA ASP A 128 17.03 6.26 -7.74
C ASP A 128 16.52 4.81 -7.85
N SER A 129 15.60 4.39 -6.96
CA SER A 129 15.07 3.02 -6.91
C SER A 129 13.54 2.95 -6.99
N VAL A 130 12.88 4.07 -7.30
CA VAL A 130 11.42 4.18 -7.31
C VAL A 130 10.79 3.28 -8.38
N ALA A 131 11.43 3.19 -9.55
CA ALA A 131 11.00 2.33 -10.65
C ALA A 131 11.03 0.84 -10.27
N ASP A 132 12.11 0.38 -9.65
CA ASP A 132 12.25 -1.03 -9.24
C ASP A 132 11.32 -1.36 -8.09
N THR A 133 11.16 -0.43 -7.14
CA THR A 133 10.19 -0.58 -6.05
C THR A 133 8.76 -0.68 -6.59
N TYR A 134 8.40 0.12 -7.60
CA TYR A 134 7.10 0.05 -8.25
C TYR A 134 6.85 -1.31 -8.89
N ARG A 135 7.79 -1.81 -9.71
CA ARG A 135 7.68 -3.14 -10.35
C ARG A 135 7.56 -4.27 -9.32
N ALA A 136 8.27 -4.16 -8.20
CA ALA A 136 8.26 -5.19 -7.16
C ALA A 136 6.96 -5.22 -6.36
N LEU A 137 6.41 -4.05 -6.01
CA LEU A 137 5.26 -3.93 -5.10
C LEU A 137 3.91 -3.83 -5.81
N LEU A 138 3.89 -3.32 -7.05
CA LEU A 138 2.68 -3.13 -7.87
C LEU A 138 2.89 -3.79 -9.25
N PRO A 139 3.05 -5.12 -9.31
CA PRO A 139 3.31 -5.82 -10.59
C PRO A 139 2.16 -5.70 -11.59
N GLU A 140 0.92 -5.51 -11.10
CA GLU A 140 -0.28 -5.29 -11.92
C GLU A 140 -0.52 -3.81 -12.24
N GLY A 141 0.39 -2.92 -11.80
CA GLY A 141 0.26 -1.49 -11.97
C GLY A 141 0.57 -1.04 -13.40
N THR A 142 -0.08 0.03 -13.85
CA THR A 142 0.10 0.57 -15.21
C THR A 142 1.22 1.62 -15.28
N PRO A 143 1.82 1.90 -16.46
CA PRO A 143 2.75 3.02 -16.62
C PRO A 143 2.13 4.38 -16.27
N MET A 144 0.83 4.56 -16.55
CA MET A 144 0.07 5.76 -16.19
C MET A 144 -0.04 5.95 -14.67
N GLU A 145 -0.25 4.86 -13.92
CA GLU A 145 -0.23 4.88 -12.46
C GLU A 145 1.17 5.22 -11.94
N PHE A 146 2.23 4.67 -12.55
CA PHE A 146 3.60 5.00 -12.16
C PHE A 146 3.90 6.49 -12.35
N GLN A 147 3.57 7.06 -13.51
CA GLN A 147 3.67 8.51 -13.74
C GLN A 147 2.92 9.30 -12.67
N ARG A 148 1.69 8.90 -12.35
CA ARG A 148 0.91 9.53 -11.27
C ARG A 148 1.58 9.44 -9.91
N ILE A 149 2.25 8.33 -9.58
CA ILE A 149 3.00 8.17 -8.32
C ILE A 149 4.19 9.15 -8.26
N LEU A 150 4.90 9.37 -9.38
CA LEU A 150 5.99 10.35 -9.42
C LEU A 150 5.49 11.78 -9.21
N GLU A 151 4.31 12.12 -9.74
CA GLU A 151 3.63 13.40 -9.47
C GLU A 151 3.26 13.53 -7.99
N LEU A 152 2.68 12.48 -7.39
CA LEU A 152 2.33 12.46 -5.95
C LEU A 152 3.57 12.67 -5.08
N LYS A 153 4.71 12.07 -5.44
CA LYS A 153 5.98 12.26 -4.73
C LYS A 153 6.51 13.70 -4.83
N GLY A 154 6.00 14.51 -5.77
CA GLY A 154 6.36 15.91 -5.95
C GLY A 154 7.67 16.14 -6.70
N LEU A 155 8.08 15.18 -7.54
CA LEU A 155 9.29 15.30 -8.35
C LEU A 155 9.16 16.38 -9.43
N LYS A 156 10.28 16.99 -9.84
CA LYS A 156 10.28 17.95 -10.96
C LYS A 156 10.00 17.24 -12.28
N LYS A 157 9.38 17.93 -13.23
CA LYS A 157 9.04 17.37 -14.55
C LYS A 157 10.25 16.79 -15.30
N SER A 158 11.43 17.41 -15.19
CA SER A 158 12.68 16.90 -15.76
C SER A 158 13.04 15.52 -15.23
N ASP A 159 12.99 15.38 -13.91
CA ASP A 159 13.41 14.17 -13.20
C ASP A 159 12.40 13.05 -13.44
N GLN A 160 11.10 13.40 -13.45
CA GLN A 160 10.03 12.48 -13.83
C GLN A 160 10.27 11.90 -15.24
N GLN A 161 10.59 12.73 -16.23
CA GLN A 161 10.80 12.27 -17.60
C GLN A 161 11.99 11.30 -17.69
N SER A 162 13.12 11.62 -17.05
CA SER A 162 14.29 10.74 -17.01
C SER A 162 13.94 9.37 -16.41
N ILE A 163 13.21 9.35 -15.28
CA ILE A 163 12.81 8.11 -14.61
C ILE A 163 11.83 7.30 -15.46
N LEU A 164 10.90 7.96 -16.16
CA LEU A 164 9.94 7.29 -17.04
C LEU A 164 10.62 6.67 -18.27
N ASP A 165 11.60 7.36 -18.86
CA ASP A 165 12.36 6.84 -20.00
C ASP A 165 13.12 5.56 -19.61
N ASP A 166 13.75 5.54 -18.43
CA ASP A 166 14.44 4.36 -17.92
C ASP A 166 13.45 3.25 -17.50
N PHE A 167 12.28 3.62 -16.98
CA PHE A 167 11.21 2.67 -16.69
C PHE A 167 10.72 1.94 -17.96
N ASN A 168 10.61 2.66 -19.08
CA ASN A 168 10.16 2.09 -20.35
C ASN A 168 11.22 1.18 -20.99
N LYS A 169 12.52 1.54 -20.90
CA LYS A 169 13.62 0.69 -21.40
C LYS A 169 13.72 -0.66 -20.67
N GLY A 170 13.39 -0.69 -19.38
CA GLY A 170 13.44 -1.90 -18.55
C GLY A 170 12.20 -2.80 -18.62
N SER A 171 11.19 -2.43 -19.41
CA SER A 171 10.03 -3.31 -19.66
C SER A 171 10.38 -4.32 -20.75
N PRO A 172 10.16 -5.64 -20.56
CA PRO A 172 10.42 -6.60 -21.63
C PRO A 172 9.56 -6.23 -22.83
N ALA A 173 10.22 -5.88 -23.94
CA ALA A 173 9.56 -5.62 -25.20
C ALA A 173 8.75 -6.86 -25.58
N ILE A 174 7.43 -6.79 -25.47
CA ILE A 174 6.54 -7.74 -26.15
C ILE A 174 6.74 -7.48 -27.64
N SER A 175 7.76 -8.13 -28.18
CA SER A 175 8.17 -8.04 -29.57
C SER A 175 7.23 -8.95 -30.35
N GLN A 176 6.26 -8.35 -31.03
CA GLN A 176 5.55 -8.97 -32.14
C GLN A 176 6.59 -9.49 -33.16
N PRO A 177 6.60 -10.78 -33.52
CA PRO A 177 7.51 -11.27 -34.54
C PRO A 177 6.93 -10.95 -35.92
N SER A 178 7.39 -9.87 -36.53
CA SER A 178 7.30 -9.70 -37.98
C SER A 178 8.42 -10.53 -38.62
N SER A 179 8.04 -11.73 -39.07
CA SER A 179 8.84 -12.62 -39.88
C SER A 179 9.11 -12.04 -41.28
N ALA A 180 10.37 -11.78 -41.60
CA ALA A 180 10.87 -11.81 -42.99
C ALA A 180 12.38 -12.12 -42.98
N ALA A 181 12.72 -13.27 -43.57
CA ALA A 181 14.06 -13.81 -43.86
C ALA A 181 14.75 -13.00 -45.00
N PRO A 182 15.99 -13.30 -45.51
CA PRO A 182 16.72 -14.56 -45.37
C PRO A 182 18.26 -14.52 -45.19
N VAL A 183 18.68 -15.67 -44.65
CA VAL A 183 19.93 -16.43 -44.69
C VAL A 183 20.88 -16.17 -45.88
N GLY A 184 22.17 -15.98 -45.56
CA GLY A 184 23.31 -16.19 -46.46
C GLY A 184 24.52 -16.69 -45.66
N GLN A 185 25.02 -17.87 -46.02
CA GLN A 185 26.06 -18.68 -45.34
C GLN A 185 27.49 -18.14 -45.56
N SER A 186 28.45 -18.40 -44.65
CA SER A 186 29.61 -19.27 -44.94
C SER A 186 30.66 -19.39 -43.79
N MET A 187 31.02 -20.65 -43.53
CA MET A 187 32.27 -21.30 -43.07
C MET A 187 33.33 -20.62 -42.17
N ALA A 188 33.77 -21.41 -41.17
CA ALA A 188 34.95 -21.25 -40.30
C ALA A 188 36.30 -21.45 -41.05
N PRO A 189 37.50 -21.18 -40.47
CA PRO A 189 38.12 -22.04 -39.42
C PRO A 189 38.98 -21.31 -38.34
N ALA A 190 39.39 -22.06 -37.29
CA ALA A 190 40.22 -21.65 -36.14
C ALA A 190 41.76 -21.91 -36.37
N PRO A 191 42.65 -21.88 -35.36
CA PRO A 191 43.20 -20.77 -34.54
C PRO A 191 44.76 -20.64 -34.72
N PRO A 192 45.55 -19.88 -33.91
CA PRO A 192 46.07 -20.41 -32.63
C PRO A 192 46.27 -19.36 -31.51
N ALA A 193 46.66 -19.89 -30.34
CA ALA A 193 46.75 -19.27 -29.02
C ALA A 193 47.74 -18.11 -28.87
N SER A 194 47.45 -17.20 -27.93
CA SER A 194 48.44 -16.38 -27.23
C SER A 194 47.88 -15.95 -25.86
N THR A 195 48.56 -16.41 -24.81
CA THR A 195 48.33 -16.09 -23.40
C THR A 195 48.86 -14.70 -23.05
N VAL A 196 48.01 -13.82 -22.52
CA VAL A 196 48.44 -12.62 -21.78
C VAL A 196 47.45 -12.41 -20.61
N PRO A 197 47.91 -12.19 -19.36
CA PRO A 197 47.01 -11.95 -18.24
C PRO A 197 46.50 -10.51 -18.28
N ALA A 198 45.19 -10.33 -18.41
CA ALA A 198 44.53 -9.03 -18.32
C ALA A 198 44.31 -8.66 -16.85
N ILE A 199 44.80 -7.47 -16.49
CA ILE A 199 44.55 -6.77 -15.23
C ILE A 199 43.05 -6.44 -15.18
N SER A 200 42.33 -7.03 -14.22
CA SER A 200 40.93 -6.74 -13.95
C SER A 200 40.80 -5.40 -13.23
N ASN A 201 40.26 -4.41 -13.93
CA ASN A 201 39.78 -3.17 -13.36
C ASN A 201 38.27 -3.33 -13.08
N PRO A 202 37.76 -3.22 -11.85
CA PRO A 202 36.32 -3.26 -11.61
C PRO A 202 35.77 -1.84 -11.68
N ALA A 203 35.35 -1.42 -12.87
CA ALA A 203 34.50 -0.24 -13.01
C ALA A 203 33.21 -0.64 -13.72
N SER A 204 32.09 -0.36 -13.04
CA SER A 204 30.71 -0.41 -13.56
C SER A 204 30.01 -1.78 -13.55
N ALA A 205 29.85 -2.36 -12.36
CA ALA A 205 28.74 -3.30 -12.13
C ALA A 205 27.51 -2.49 -11.72
N GLY A 206 26.58 -2.27 -12.66
CA GLY A 206 25.22 -1.85 -12.32
C GLY A 206 24.61 -2.92 -11.41
N PHE A 207 24.35 -2.56 -10.15
CA PHE A 207 23.66 -3.43 -9.21
C PHE A 207 22.22 -3.64 -9.70
N ILE A 208 21.96 -4.75 -10.39
CA ILE A 208 20.61 -5.28 -10.47
C ILE A 208 20.29 -5.80 -9.08
N ALA A 209 19.61 -5.00 -8.27
CA ALA A 209 19.14 -5.44 -6.96
C ALA A 209 18.21 -6.65 -7.16
N SER A 210 18.42 -7.74 -6.41
CA SER A 210 17.51 -8.89 -6.46
C SER A 210 16.12 -8.43 -6.00
N ARG A 211 15.06 -8.97 -6.61
CA ARG A 211 13.67 -8.65 -6.23
C ARG A 211 13.43 -8.84 -4.71
N GLU A 212 14.11 -9.81 -4.12
CA GLU A 212 14.06 -10.09 -2.68
C GLU A 212 14.65 -8.94 -1.84
N ASP A 213 15.73 -8.31 -2.30
CA ASP A 213 16.34 -7.15 -1.64
C ASP A 213 15.40 -5.94 -1.69
N VAL A 214 14.76 -5.71 -2.83
CA VAL A 214 13.79 -4.63 -3.02
C VAL A 214 12.58 -4.82 -2.09
N LEU A 215 12.05 -6.04 -2.03
CA LEU A 215 10.94 -6.38 -1.11
C LEU A 215 11.36 -6.21 0.36
N THR A 216 12.57 -6.62 0.72
CA THR A 216 13.10 -6.49 2.09
C THR A 216 13.25 -5.02 2.48
N ARG A 217 13.77 -4.17 1.60
CA ARG A 217 13.86 -2.71 1.81
C ARG A 217 12.48 -2.06 1.90
N ALA A 218 11.56 -2.41 0.99
CA ALA A 218 10.18 -1.91 1.03
C ALA A 218 9.43 -2.29 2.31
N ALA A 219 9.70 -3.48 2.87
CA ALA A 219 9.14 -3.90 4.15
C ALA A 219 9.66 -3.05 5.33
N ALA A 220 10.86 -2.47 5.23
CA ALA A 220 11.44 -1.61 6.26
C ALA A 220 10.80 -0.22 6.33
N LEU A 221 10.35 0.33 5.19
CA LEU A 221 9.79 1.68 5.07
C LEU A 221 8.53 1.93 5.93
N GLY A 222 7.89 0.89 6.47
CA GLY A 222 6.67 1.01 7.28
C GLY A 222 6.79 0.69 8.77
N ARG A 223 7.97 0.28 9.26
CA ARG A 223 8.12 -0.25 10.63
C ARG A 223 8.35 0.82 11.72
N GLY A 224 8.82 2.01 11.35
CA GLY A 224 9.26 3.02 12.33
C GLY A 224 8.16 3.76 13.10
N ALA A 225 6.93 3.79 12.59
CA ALA A 225 5.89 4.69 13.10
C ALA A 225 4.63 3.98 13.67
N ALA A 226 4.47 2.67 13.43
CA ALA A 226 3.22 1.95 13.63
C ALA A 226 2.86 1.57 15.09
N THR A 227 3.78 1.76 16.04
CA THR A 227 3.67 1.07 17.35
C THR A 227 3.07 1.91 18.47
N THR A 228 3.01 3.24 18.36
CA THR A 228 2.66 4.11 19.50
C THR A 228 1.17 4.44 19.57
N GLY A 229 0.55 4.91 18.48
CA GLY A 229 -0.85 5.34 18.50
C GLY A 229 -1.86 4.18 18.55
N PHE A 230 -1.56 3.07 17.87
CA PHE A 230 -2.49 1.94 17.75
C PHE A 230 -2.62 1.12 19.05
N LYS A 231 -1.52 0.92 19.78
CA LYS A 231 -1.55 0.30 21.12
C LYS A 231 -2.40 1.12 22.10
N ARG A 232 -2.36 2.45 21.98
CA ARG A 232 -3.15 3.36 22.81
C ARG A 232 -4.65 3.26 22.49
N PHE A 233 -5.03 3.09 21.22
CA PHE A 233 -6.44 2.89 20.85
C PHE A 233 -6.99 1.52 21.27
N LEU A 234 -6.23 0.42 21.09
CA LEU A 234 -6.63 -0.89 21.63
C LEU A 234 -6.78 -0.82 23.15
N ALA A 235 -5.81 -0.22 23.86
CA ALA A 235 -5.89 -0.02 25.29
C ALA A 235 -7.08 0.87 25.72
N LEU A 236 -7.41 1.92 24.96
CA LEU A 236 -8.56 2.80 25.24
C LEU A 236 -9.89 2.11 24.95
N THR A 237 -9.96 1.27 23.91
CA THR A 237 -11.17 0.51 23.54
C THR A 237 -11.41 -0.64 24.51
N GLU A 238 -10.35 -1.29 24.99
CA GLU A 238 -10.38 -2.31 26.04
C GLU A 238 -10.73 -1.69 27.40
N ALA A 239 -10.11 -0.57 27.78
CA ALA A 239 -10.45 0.17 29.01
C ALA A 239 -11.89 0.75 29.00
N ALA A 240 -12.44 1.08 27.83
CA ALA A 240 -13.84 1.50 27.69
C ALA A 240 -14.83 0.33 27.79
N LYS A 241 -14.39 -0.89 27.45
CA LYS A 241 -15.19 -2.12 27.58
C LYS A 241 -15.31 -2.56 29.04
N ASP A 242 -14.21 -2.50 29.80
CA ASP A 242 -14.19 -2.89 31.22
C ASP A 242 -14.95 -1.91 32.14
N ARG A 243 -15.09 -0.64 31.75
CA ARG A 243 -15.89 0.34 32.52
C ARG A 243 -17.40 0.07 32.49
N LYS A 244 -17.89 -0.78 31.58
CA LYS A 244 -19.33 -1.09 31.51
C LYS A 244 -19.77 -2.15 32.53
N ASP A 245 -18.81 -2.81 33.19
CA ASP A 245 -19.06 -3.83 34.23
C ASP A 245 -18.71 -3.34 35.66
N GLY A 246 -18.60 -2.01 35.86
CA GLY A 246 -18.44 -1.36 37.17
C GLY A 246 -19.75 -1.21 37.98
N PRO A 247 -19.69 -0.78 39.27
CA PRO A 247 -20.58 -1.15 40.38
C PRO A 247 -22.02 -0.59 40.35
N PHE A 248 -22.53 -0.15 39.20
CA PHE A 248 -23.89 0.40 39.05
C PHE A 248 -25.00 -0.64 39.05
N ARG A 249 -24.67 -1.94 38.96
CA ARG A 249 -25.66 -3.02 39.04
C ARG A 249 -26.13 -3.35 40.45
N LYS A 250 -25.59 -2.70 41.49
CA LYS A 250 -25.99 -2.87 42.90
C LYS A 250 -26.96 -1.80 43.41
N LEU A 251 -27.41 -0.86 42.58
CA LEU A 251 -28.33 0.22 43.00
C LEU A 251 -29.79 0.02 42.59
N PHE A 252 -30.14 -1.09 41.93
CA PHE A 252 -31.52 -1.36 41.47
C PHE A 252 -32.06 -2.75 41.84
N ASN A 253 -31.40 -3.47 42.77
CA ASN A 253 -31.96 -4.66 43.39
C ASN A 253 -31.87 -4.51 44.92
N ALA A 254 -32.85 -3.79 45.47
CA ALA A 254 -33.30 -3.85 46.85
C ALA A 254 -34.82 -3.60 46.85
#